data_AF-A0AAE8LV77-F1
#
_entry.id   AF-A0AAE8LV77-F1
#
_cell.length_a   1.000
_cell.length_b   1.000
_cell.length_c   1.000
_cell.angle_alpha   90.00
_cell.angle_beta   90.00
_cell.angle_gamma   90.00
#
_symmetry.space_group_name_H-M   'P 1'
#
loop_
_entity.id
_entity.type
_entity.pdbx_description
1 polymer ?
#
loop_
_entity_poly.entity_id
_entity_poly.type
_entity_poly.pdbx_seq_one_letter_code
_entity_poly.pdbx_strand_id
1 'polypeptide(L)' 'MSRGISQLDKPRKPDSEFPMLMTKETLGGYLGRDASMVDWLILNTELGRSAMEYPRKQTVYSKLVVNKWLEKEGW' A
#
# COMPACT_ATOMS: atom_id res chain seq x y z
N MET A 1 18.57 -1.45 40.63
CA MET A 1 17.23 -1.65 40.03
C MET A 1 17.22 -1.03 38.65
N SER A 2 17.45 -1.82 37.60
CA SER A 2 17.46 -1.34 36.21
C SER A 2 16.03 -1.09 35.76
N ARG A 3 15.69 0.18 35.50
CA ARG A 3 14.41 0.56 34.90
C ARG A 3 14.40 0.02 33.47
N GLY A 4 13.47 -0.89 33.18
CA GLY A 4 13.22 -1.36 31.83
C GLY A 4 12.90 -0.18 30.94
N ILE A 5 13.71 0.02 29.92
CA ILE A 5 13.45 0.98 28.83
C ILE A 5 12.10 0.57 28.23
N SER A 6 11.11 1.43 28.43
CA SER A 6 9.78 1.26 27.85
C SER A 6 9.95 1.15 26.34
N GLN A 7 9.33 0.17 25.68
CA GLN A 7 9.39 0.00 24.22
C GLN A 7 8.83 1.21 23.44
N LEU A 8 8.33 2.23 24.15
CA LEU A 8 7.74 3.47 23.66
C LEU A 8 8.74 4.49 23.10
N ASP A 9 10.05 4.38 23.38
CA ASP A 9 11.06 5.34 22.90
C ASP A 9 11.71 4.96 21.55
N LYS A 10 11.17 3.97 20.84
CA LYS A 10 11.67 3.64 19.50
C LYS A 10 11.06 4.62 18.49
N PRO A 11 11.87 5.38 17.73
CA PRO A 11 11.35 6.20 16.64
C PRO A 11 10.55 5.31 15.69
N ARG A 12 9.38 5.80 15.25
CA ARG A 12 8.56 5.13 14.23
C ARG A 12 9.48 4.83 13.05
N LYS A 13 9.58 3.56 12.67
CA LYS A 13 10.36 3.17 11.50
C LYS A 13 9.78 3.80 10.24
N PRO A 14 10.61 4.15 9.24
CA PRO A 14 10.14 4.74 8.00
C PRO A 14 9.07 3.85 7.34
N ASP A 15 8.02 4.45 6.79
CA ASP A 15 6.97 3.74 6.07
C ASP A 15 7.52 2.97 4.84
N SER A 16 8.72 3.35 4.36
CA SER A 16 9.47 2.62 3.34
C SER A 16 9.98 1.25 3.80
N GLU A 17 10.24 1.05 5.10
CA GLU A 17 10.66 -0.24 5.66
C GLU A 17 9.46 -1.16 5.96
N PHE A 18 8.26 -0.60 6.15
CA PHE A 18 7.02 -1.34 6.43
C PHE A 18 5.90 -0.80 5.55
N PRO A 19 5.92 -1.13 4.25
CA PRO A 19 4.91 -0.62 3.32
C PRO A 19 3.53 -1.09 3.77
N MET A 20 2.59 -0.14 3.88
CA MET A 20 1.20 -0.48 4.10
C MET A 20 0.66 -1.17 2.84
N LEU A 21 0.26 -2.43 3.00
CA LEU A 21 -0.24 -3.27 1.91
C LEU A 21 -1.77 -3.23 1.89
N MET A 22 -2.35 -3.10 0.70
CA MET A 22 -3.78 -3.09 0.47
C MET A 22 -4.17 -4.31 -0.35
N THR A 23 -5.25 -4.99 0.02
CA THR A 23 -5.89 -5.94 -0.91
C THR A 23 -6.51 -5.16 -2.06
N LYS A 24 -6.92 -5.83 -3.13
CA LYS A 24 -7.66 -5.19 -4.22
C LYS A 24 -8.95 -4.50 -3.72
N GLU A 25 -9.64 -5.10 -2.76
CA GLU A 25 -10.83 -4.51 -2.13
C GLU A 25 -10.48 -3.21 -1.39
N THR A 26 -9.44 -3.24 -0.55
CA THR A 26 -8.97 -2.05 0.16
C THR A 26 -8.48 -0.97 -0.80
N LEU A 27 -7.82 -1.35 -1.91
CA LEU A 27 -7.41 -0.44 -2.96
C LEU A 27 -8.62 0.27 -3.60
N GLY A 28 -9.69 -0.47 -3.91
CA GLY A 28 -10.92 0.13 -4.46
C GLY A 28 -11.55 1.13 -3.51
N GLY A 29 -11.66 0.76 -2.22
CA GLY A 29 -12.12 1.69 -1.18
C GLY A 29 -11.21 2.93 -1.05
N TYR A 30 -9.90 2.74 -1.15
CA TYR A 30 -8.93 3.84 -1.09
C TYR A 30 -9.04 4.82 -2.27
N LEU A 31 -9.26 4.30 -3.48
CA LEU A 31 -9.41 5.09 -4.70
C LEU A 31 -10.82 5.66 -4.88
N GLY A 32 -11.79 5.24 -4.05
CA GLY A 32 -13.21 5.58 -4.24
C GLY A 32 -13.78 5.03 -5.56
N ARG A 33 -13.32 3.84 -5.96
CA ARG A 33 -13.70 3.18 -7.23
C ARG A 33 -14.27 1.79 -6.99
N ASP A 34 -15.19 1.39 -7.86
CA ASP A 34 -15.68 0.02 -7.88
C ASP A 34 -14.63 -0.96 -8.42
N ALA A 35 -14.89 -2.26 -8.22
CA ALA A 35 -13.97 -3.33 -8.61
C ALA A 35 -13.63 -3.33 -10.11
N SER A 36 -14.59 -3.01 -10.98
CA SER A 36 -14.38 -3.04 -12.43
C SER A 36 -13.48 -1.90 -12.90
N MET A 37 -13.64 -0.71 -12.31
CA MET A 37 -12.78 0.43 -12.58
C MET A 37 -11.37 0.20 -12.02
N VAL A 38 -11.25 -0.43 -10.85
CA VAL A 38 -9.93 -0.84 -10.29
C VAL A 38 -9.23 -1.84 -11.22
N ASP A 39 -9.95 -2.84 -11.74
CA ASP A 39 -9.40 -3.77 -12.74
C ASP A 39 -8.92 -3.05 -13.99
N TRP A 40 -9.74 -2.13 -14.50
CA TRP A 40 -9.37 -1.33 -15.66
C TRP A 40 -8.09 -0.53 -15.39
N LEU A 41 -7.96 0.12 -14.23
CA LEU A 41 -6.77 0.88 -13.86
C LEU A 41 -5.53 -0.02 -13.74
N ILE A 42 -5.65 -1.19 -13.12
CA ILE A 42 -4.54 -2.14 -12.99
C ILE A 42 -4.04 -2.59 -14.36
N LEU A 43 -4.95 -2.84 -15.31
CA LEU A 43 -4.61 -3.35 -16.64
C LEU A 43 -4.12 -2.27 -17.60
N ASN A 44 -4.59 -1.04 -17.46
CA ASN A 44 -4.40 0.02 -18.46
C ASN A 44 -3.50 1.17 -17.98
N THR A 45 -3.06 1.16 -16.73
CA THR A 45 -2.19 2.22 -16.17
C THR A 45 -0.98 1.65 -15.44
N GLU A 46 -0.08 2.53 -14.99
CA GLU A 46 1.07 2.12 -14.18
C GLU A 46 0.69 1.68 -12.76
N LEU A 47 -0.58 1.81 -12.33
CA LEU A 47 -1.06 1.30 -11.04
C LEU A 47 -0.73 -0.18 -10.84
N GLY A 48 -0.77 -0.99 -11.91
CA GLY A 48 -0.42 -2.41 -11.86
C GLY A 48 1.00 -2.69 -11.36
N ARG A 49 1.93 -1.73 -11.47
CA ARG A 49 3.30 -1.85 -10.92
C ARG A 49 3.35 -1.82 -9.39
N SER A 50 2.29 -1.38 -8.74
CA SER A 50 2.18 -1.42 -7.27
C SER A 50 1.83 -2.81 -6.73
N ALA A 51 1.45 -3.75 -7.62
CA ALA A 51 1.09 -5.11 -7.26
C ALA A 51 2.31 -5.93 -6.85
N MET A 52 2.15 -6.68 -5.76
CA MET A 52 3.15 -7.60 -5.22
C MET A 52 2.48 -8.91 -4.85
N GLU A 53 3.19 -10.02 -5.04
CA GLU A 53 2.76 -11.30 -4.52
C GLU A 53 3.06 -11.38 -3.01
N TYR A 54 2.02 -11.63 -2.23
CA TYR A 54 2.10 -11.87 -0.79
C TYR A 54 1.94 -13.37 -0.50
N PRO A 55 2.47 -13.89 0.62
CA PRO A 55 2.30 -15.29 0.99
C PRO A 55 0.86 -15.79 0.79
N ARG A 56 0.72 -17.04 0.32
CA ARG A 56 -0.57 -17.66 -0.06
C ARG A 56 -1.18 -17.15 -1.37
N LYS A 57 -0.37 -16.68 -2.33
CA LYS A 57 -0.79 -16.24 -3.67
C LYS A 57 -1.79 -15.09 -3.65
N GLN A 58 -1.72 -14.23 -2.64
CA GLN A 58 -2.57 -13.05 -2.58
C GLN A 58 -1.85 -11.88 -3.26
N THR A 59 -2.49 -11.22 -4.20
CA THR A 59 -2.00 -9.95 -4.75
C THR A 59 -2.35 -8.82 -3.81
N VAL A 60 -1.33 -8.03 -3.45
CA VAL A 60 -1.47 -6.84 -2.60
C VAL A 60 -0.79 -5.65 -3.26
N TYR A 61 -1.19 -4.45 -2.86
CA TYR A 61 -0.72 -3.19 -3.45
C TYR A 61 -0.06 -2.32 -2.38
N SER A 62 1.16 -1.85 -2.64
CA SER A 62 1.85 -0.93 -1.73
C SER A 62 1.21 0.46 -1.78
N LYS A 63 0.66 0.93 -0.66
CA LYS A 63 0.11 2.29 -0.55
C LYS A 63 1.13 3.36 -0.95
N LEU A 64 2.40 3.17 -0.62
CA LEU A 64 3.46 4.10 -1.02
C LEU A 64 3.60 4.20 -2.55
N VAL A 65 3.55 3.06 -3.24
CA VAL A 65 3.66 3.04 -4.72
C VAL A 65 2.39 3.60 -5.36
N VAL A 66 1.22 3.27 -4.80
CA VAL A 66 -0.06 3.84 -5.24
C VAL A 66 -0.05 5.36 -5.09
N ASN A 67 0.41 5.91 -3.97
CA ASN A 67 0.49 7.37 -3.76
C ASN A 67 1.43 8.06 -4.75
N LYS A 68 2.59 7.48 -5.03
CA LYS A 68 3.51 8.01 -6.05
C LYS A 68 2.87 8.01 -7.44
N TRP A 69 2.07 6.99 -7.74
CA TRP A 69 1.30 6.95 -8.97
C TRP A 69 0.20 8.02 -9.00
N LEU A 70 -0.55 8.20 -7.91
CA LEU A 70 -1.55 9.27 -7.76
C LEU A 70 -0.95 10.67 -8.02
N GLU A 71 0.19 10.96 -7.38
CA GLU A 71 0.92 12.22 -7.55
C GLU A 71 1.35 12.45 -9.01
N LYS A 72 1.73 11.38 -9.72
CA LYS A 72 2.15 11.44 -11.13
C LYS A 72 0.98 11.70 -12.08
N GLU A 73 -0.17 11.08 -11.83
CA GLU A 73 -1.38 11.23 -12.66
C GLU A 73 -2.15 12.53 -12.37
N GLY A 74 -1.78 13.26 -11.31
CA GLY A 74 -2.48 14.46 -10.87
C GLY A 74 -3.88 14.14 -10.30
N TRP A 75 -4.00 12.99 -9.63
CA TRP A 75 -5.26 12.44 -9.14
C TRP A 75 -5.62 12.92 -7.73
#